data_AF-F2LVI0-F1
#
_entry.id   AF-F2LVI0-F1
#
_cell.length_a   1.000
_cell.length_b   1.000
_cell.length_c   1.000
_cell.angle_alpha   90.00
_cell.angle_beta   90.00
_cell.angle_gamma   90.00
#
_symmetry.space_group_name_H-M   'P 1'
#
loop_
_entity.id
_entity.type
_entity.pdbx_description
1 polymer ?
#
loop_
_entity_poly.entity_id
_entity_poly.type
_entity_poly.pdbx_seq_one_letter_code
_entity_poly.pdbx_strand_id
1 'polypeptide(L)'
;MGSITNLIVKLQKSKFARRFQYEPYIIKSVEYVNPTKGEKLLVVYRETDYFRSLALESMSKEDYFSWNVEDTFDIDNVEVDKIVFFISTYYLNRQDLNKALDRLKENGEVFCICYLRGSKFFETTLKITDKKAFNGLGDEIELFRDFEILDIKEFQKEHIKAVKLRRNS
;
A
#
# COMPACT_ATOMS: atom_id res chain seq x y z
N MET A 1 -24.64 2.72 11.69
CA MET A 1 -23.31 2.50 11.07
C MET A 1 -22.70 3.86 10.78
N GLY A 2 -21.71 4.29 11.56
CA GLY A 2 -21.01 5.55 11.31
C GLY A 2 -19.95 5.33 10.26
N SER A 3 -19.92 6.16 9.22
CA SER A 3 -18.87 6.17 8.20
C SER A 3 -17.48 6.18 8.86
N ILE A 4 -16.50 5.47 8.29
CA ILE A 4 -15.07 5.50 8.64
C ILE A 4 -14.58 6.95 8.84
N THR A 5 -15.12 7.89 8.05
CA THR A 5 -14.89 9.33 8.18
C THR A 5 -15.19 9.89 9.58
N ASN A 6 -16.25 9.43 10.25
CA ASN A 6 -16.63 9.91 11.58
C ASN A 6 -15.72 9.40 12.70
N LEU A 7 -15.15 8.19 12.54
CA LEU A 7 -14.19 7.63 13.47
C LEU A 7 -12.84 8.37 13.37
N ILE A 8 -12.42 8.67 12.14
CA ILE A 8 -11.22 9.45 11.81
C ILE A 8 -11.26 10.84 12.43
N VAL A 9 -12.39 11.55 12.32
CA VAL A 9 -12.58 12.88 12.95
C VAL A 9 -12.46 12.82 14.47
N LYS A 10 -12.83 11.69 15.09
CA LYS A 10 -12.73 11.48 16.54
C LYS A 10 -11.28 11.25 16.97
N LEU A 11 -10.51 10.47 16.20
CA LEU A 11 -9.10 10.19 16.45
C LEU A 11 -8.21 11.43 16.26
N GLN A 12 -8.51 12.28 15.28
CA GLN A 12 -7.80 13.55 15.05
C GLN A 12 -7.89 14.54 16.24
N LYS A 13 -8.95 14.45 17.06
CA LYS A 13 -9.15 15.34 18.22
C LYS A 13 -8.38 14.90 19.47
N SER A 14 -7.76 13.72 19.47
CA SER A 14 -6.90 13.24 20.55
C SER A 14 -5.53 13.92 20.51
N LYS A 15 -5.10 14.54 21.63
CA LYS A 15 -3.80 15.25 21.77
C LYS A 15 -2.56 14.36 21.54
N PHE A 16 -2.74 13.07 21.28
CA PHE A 16 -1.67 12.12 20.92
C PHE A 16 -1.17 12.26 19.46
N ALA A 17 -1.88 13.03 18.62
CA ALA A 17 -1.63 13.13 17.18
C ALA A 17 -0.51 14.12 16.72
N ARG A 18 0.25 14.75 17.62
CA ARG A 18 1.28 15.74 17.20
C ARG A 18 2.60 15.15 16.72
N ARG A 19 2.84 13.84 16.94
CA ARG A 19 3.97 13.11 16.32
C ARG A 19 3.56 12.32 15.07
N PHE A 20 2.27 12.29 14.72
CA PHE A 20 1.70 11.61 13.56
C PHE A 20 1.15 12.63 12.55
N GLN A 21 2.04 13.47 12.00
CA GLN A 21 1.77 14.19 10.74
C GLN A 21 1.68 13.25 9.52
N TYR A 22 1.97 11.96 9.72
CA TYR A 22 1.62 10.80 8.89
C TYR A 22 0.25 10.35 9.40
N GLU A 23 -0.85 10.31 8.65
CA GLU A 23 -1.32 9.16 7.86
C GLU A 23 -2.46 9.48 6.85
N PRO A 24 -2.76 10.73 6.39
CA PRO A 24 -3.82 10.95 5.39
C PRO A 24 -3.71 10.04 4.16
N TYR A 25 -2.49 9.74 3.74
CA TYR A 25 -2.20 8.84 2.62
C TYR A 25 -2.57 7.37 2.92
N ILE A 26 -2.40 6.88 4.15
CA ILE A 26 -2.79 5.51 4.55
C ILE A 26 -4.31 5.39 4.49
N ILE A 27 -5.02 6.38 5.05
CA ILE A 27 -6.49 6.43 4.99
C ILE A 27 -6.97 6.39 3.54
N LYS A 28 -6.42 7.25 2.66
CA LYS A 28 -6.79 7.28 1.25
C LYS A 28 -6.44 6.00 0.50
N SER A 29 -5.34 5.35 0.87
CA SER A 29 -4.94 4.07 0.31
C SER A 29 -5.92 2.95 0.69
N VAL A 30 -6.31 2.88 1.96
CA VAL A 30 -7.29 1.88 2.45
C VAL A 30 -8.68 2.15 1.86
N GLU A 31 -9.12 3.40 1.78
CA GLU A 31 -10.37 3.78 1.10
C GLU A 31 -10.38 3.35 -0.38
N TYR A 32 -9.22 3.46 -1.05
CA TYR A 32 -9.09 3.10 -2.46
C TYR A 32 -9.08 1.58 -2.69
N VAL A 33 -8.30 0.85 -1.90
CA VAL A 33 -8.19 -0.62 -1.97
C VAL A 33 -9.50 -1.29 -1.54
N ASN A 34 -10.22 -0.65 -0.62
CA ASN A 34 -11.50 -1.11 -0.07
C ASN A 34 -11.44 -2.58 0.39
N PRO A 35 -10.71 -2.89 1.48
CA PRO A 35 -10.67 -4.25 2.04
C PRO A 35 -12.08 -4.71 2.43
N THR A 36 -12.48 -5.88 1.97
CA THR A 36 -13.84 -6.41 2.20
C THR A 36 -13.79 -7.72 2.98
N LYS A 37 -14.75 -7.92 3.88
CA LYS A 37 -14.90 -9.17 4.63
C LYS A 37 -15.08 -10.35 3.67
N GLY A 38 -14.30 -11.41 3.88
CA GLY A 38 -14.31 -12.62 3.04
C GLY A 38 -13.33 -12.59 1.86
N GLU A 39 -12.67 -11.46 1.60
CA GLU A 39 -11.51 -11.38 0.72
C GLU A 39 -10.22 -11.57 1.52
N LYS A 40 -9.22 -12.19 0.90
CA LYS A 40 -7.87 -12.27 1.45
C LYS A 40 -6.99 -11.17 0.86
N LEU A 41 -6.29 -10.45 1.73
CA LEU A 41 -5.44 -9.32 1.38
C LEU A 41 -4.01 -9.60 1.80
N LEU A 42 -3.06 -9.40 0.89
CA LEU A 42 -1.63 -9.34 1.18
C LEU A 42 -1.12 -7.90 1.07
N VAL A 43 -0.58 -7.35 2.14
CA VAL A 43 0.12 -6.05 2.11
C VAL A 43 1.63 -6.25 2.13
N VAL A 44 2.30 -5.78 1.08
CA VAL A 44 3.76 -5.74 0.96
C VAL A 44 4.23 -4.35 1.36
N TYR A 45 5.02 -4.26 2.43
CA TYR A 45 5.43 -3.00 3.05
C TYR A 45 6.93 -3.00 3.41
N ARG A 46 7.41 -1.88 3.94
CA ARG A 46 8.73 -1.76 4.58
C ARG A 46 8.57 -1.06 5.93
N GLU A 47 9.42 -1.42 6.91
CA GLU A 47 9.48 -0.88 8.28
C GLU A 47 8.24 -1.15 9.14
N THR A 48 7.08 -0.59 8.79
CA THR A 48 5.85 -0.72 9.59
C THR A 48 4.63 -0.86 8.70
N ASP A 49 3.79 -1.85 9.03
CA ASP A 49 2.53 -2.10 8.36
C ASP A 49 1.43 -1.16 8.89
N TYR A 50 1.45 0.09 8.42
CA TYR A 50 0.42 1.06 8.76
C TYR A 50 -0.95 0.75 8.15
N PHE A 51 -1.00 -0.10 7.12
CA PHE A 51 -2.23 -0.46 6.44
C PHE A 51 -3.12 -1.36 7.31
N ARG A 52 -2.50 -2.24 8.10
CA ARG A 52 -3.16 -3.26 8.92
C ARG A 52 -4.26 -2.71 9.81
N SER A 53 -3.96 -1.70 10.63
CA SER A 53 -4.89 -1.21 11.65
C SER A 53 -6.21 -0.73 11.06
N LEU A 54 -6.18 -0.09 9.90
CA LEU A 54 -7.38 0.39 9.22
C LEU A 54 -8.06 -0.72 8.40
N ALA A 55 -7.29 -1.63 7.78
CA ALA A 55 -7.86 -2.73 7.02
C ALA A 55 -8.68 -3.67 7.92
N LEU A 56 -8.18 -3.99 9.11
CA LEU A 56 -8.83 -4.88 10.07
C LEU A 56 -10.15 -4.36 10.65
N GLU A 57 -10.49 -3.08 10.42
CA GLU A 57 -11.83 -2.56 10.73
C GLU A 57 -12.90 -3.09 9.74
N SER A 58 -12.49 -3.56 8.56
CA SER A 58 -13.38 -3.98 7.47
C SER A 58 -13.23 -5.45 7.06
N MET A 59 -12.22 -6.16 7.58
CA MET A 59 -11.95 -7.57 7.30
C MET A 59 -11.47 -8.34 8.53
N SER A 60 -11.48 -9.68 8.47
CA SER A 60 -11.02 -10.54 9.55
C SER A 60 -9.49 -10.57 9.63
N LYS A 61 -8.94 -10.80 10.83
CA LYS A 61 -7.48 -10.89 11.02
C LYS A 61 -6.85 -12.06 10.27
N GLU A 62 -7.61 -13.14 10.14
CA GLU A 62 -7.23 -14.39 9.48
C GLU A 62 -7.13 -14.24 7.96
N ASP A 63 -7.78 -13.23 7.40
CA ASP A 63 -7.78 -12.92 5.96
C ASP A 63 -6.73 -11.86 5.60
N TYR A 64 -6.01 -11.31 6.58
CA TYR A 64 -5.00 -10.28 6.40
C TYR A 64 -3.59 -10.86 6.54
N PHE A 65 -2.84 -10.82 5.44
CA PHE A 65 -1.45 -11.21 5.36
C PHE A 65 -0.59 -9.96 5.12
N SER A 66 0.61 -9.94 5.66
CA SER A 66 1.57 -8.90 5.31
C SER A 66 2.99 -9.42 5.28
N TRP A 67 3.80 -8.77 4.45
CA TRP A 67 5.20 -9.10 4.27
C TRP A 67 6.02 -7.82 4.21
N ASN A 68 7.00 -7.74 5.10
CA ASN A 68 8.04 -6.73 5.05
C ASN A 68 9.10 -7.16 4.05
N VAL A 69 9.39 -6.32 3.06
CA VAL A 69 10.36 -6.60 1.99
C VAL A 69 11.79 -6.83 2.48
N GLU A 70 12.12 -6.45 3.71
CA GLU A 70 13.43 -6.71 4.33
C GLU A 70 13.52 -8.09 4.99
N ASP A 71 12.38 -8.75 5.20
CA ASP A 71 12.29 -10.06 5.84
C ASP A 71 12.20 -11.20 4.81
N THR A 72 12.54 -12.41 5.23
CA THR A 72 12.31 -13.61 4.41
C THR A 72 10.82 -13.73 4.07
N PHE A 73 10.52 -14.00 2.80
CA PHE A 73 9.15 -14.25 2.36
C PHE A 73 8.64 -15.56 2.96
N ASP A 74 7.80 -15.46 3.99
CA ASP A 74 7.21 -16.57 4.72
C ASP A 74 5.69 -16.41 4.80
N ILE A 75 5.07 -16.50 3.63
CA ILE A 75 3.62 -16.60 3.51
C ILE A 75 3.33 -17.99 2.98
N ASP A 76 2.52 -18.74 3.73
CA ASP A 76 2.00 -20.05 3.37
C ASP A 76 1.48 -20.06 1.91
N ASN A 77 1.29 -21.24 1.32
CA ASN A 77 0.67 -21.41 -0.01
C ASN A 77 -0.82 -21.03 0.01
N VAL A 78 -1.11 -19.78 0.35
CA VAL A 78 -2.42 -19.17 0.43
C VAL A 78 -2.56 -18.24 -0.77
N GLU A 79 -3.60 -18.48 -1.56
CA GLU A 79 -3.99 -17.55 -2.60
C GLU A 79 -4.77 -16.37 -2.02
N VAL A 80 -4.47 -15.17 -2.50
CA VAL A 80 -5.08 -13.90 -2.07
C VAL A 80 -5.86 -13.24 -3.19
N ASP A 81 -6.93 -12.55 -2.82
CA ASP A 81 -7.79 -11.80 -3.73
C ASP A 81 -7.16 -10.46 -4.13
N LYS A 82 -6.42 -9.84 -3.19
CA LYS A 82 -5.78 -8.54 -3.37
C LYS A 82 -4.35 -8.55 -2.88
N ILE A 83 -3.45 -7.89 -3.61
CA ILE A 83 -2.10 -7.57 -3.15
C ILE A 83 -1.92 -6.05 -3.17
N VAL A 84 -1.46 -5.46 -2.08
CA VAL A 84 -1.14 -4.04 -1.98
C VAL A 84 0.36 -3.88 -1.81
N PHE A 85 1.01 -3.26 -2.79
CA PHE A 85 2.37 -2.78 -2.67
C PHE A 85 2.34 -1.38 -2.07
N PHE A 86 2.48 -1.33 -0.75
CA PHE A 86 2.40 -0.09 0.01
C PHE A 86 3.78 0.55 0.13
N ILE A 87 4.12 1.45 -0.80
CA ILE A 87 5.34 2.28 -0.73
C ILE A 87 6.64 1.43 -0.67
N SER A 88 6.52 0.14 -0.98
CA SER A 88 7.58 -0.87 -0.88
C SER A 88 8.23 -1.16 -2.23
N THR A 89 7.63 -0.67 -3.32
CA THR A 89 8.05 -0.93 -4.70
C THR A 89 9.49 -0.53 -4.96
N TYR A 90 9.99 0.57 -4.39
CA TYR A 90 11.39 1.02 -4.55
C TYR A 90 12.43 -0.01 -4.08
N TYR A 91 12.03 -0.91 -3.20
CA TYR A 91 12.93 -1.87 -2.55
C TYR A 91 12.88 -3.24 -3.22
N LEU A 92 11.81 -3.51 -3.95
CA LEU A 92 11.58 -4.78 -4.62
C LEU A 92 12.39 -4.85 -5.92
N ASN A 93 13.01 -6.01 -6.14
CA ASN A 93 13.39 -6.43 -7.48
C ASN A 93 12.27 -7.30 -8.08
N ARG A 94 12.41 -7.66 -9.36
CA ARG A 94 11.40 -8.45 -10.07
C ARG A 94 11.21 -9.87 -9.52
N GLN A 95 12.23 -10.46 -8.91
CA GLN A 95 12.10 -11.79 -8.26
C GLN A 95 11.26 -11.68 -6.98
N ASP A 96 11.52 -10.68 -6.15
CA ASP A 96 10.76 -10.43 -4.92
C ASP A 96 9.32 -10.04 -5.20
N LEU A 97 9.11 -9.24 -6.26
CA LEU A 97 7.78 -8.95 -6.78
C LEU A 97 7.04 -10.25 -7.16
N ASN A 98 7.69 -11.14 -7.92
CA ASN A 98 7.08 -12.39 -8.36
C ASN A 98 6.68 -13.29 -7.18
N LYS A 99 7.46 -13.35 -6.10
CA LYS A 99 7.08 -14.13 -4.89
C LYS A 99 5.72 -13.72 -4.33
N ALA A 100 5.46 -12.41 -4.25
CA ALA A 100 4.18 -11.91 -3.81
C ALA A 100 3.09 -12.19 -4.85
N LEU A 101 3.37 -11.92 -6.13
CA LEU A 101 2.41 -12.11 -7.23
C LEU A 101 2.01 -13.57 -7.45
N ASP A 102 2.85 -14.54 -7.12
CA ASP A 102 2.53 -15.97 -7.20
C ASP A 102 1.50 -16.40 -6.14
N ARG A 103 1.16 -15.51 -5.19
CA ARG A 103 0.03 -15.69 -4.27
C ARG A 103 -1.27 -15.13 -4.83
N LEU A 104 -1.23 -14.37 -5.92
CA LEU A 104 -2.44 -13.75 -6.47
C LEU A 104 -3.31 -14.81 -7.16
N LYS A 105 -4.61 -14.83 -6.85
CA LYS A 105 -5.58 -15.63 -7.62
C LYS A 105 -5.61 -15.18 -9.09
N GLU A 106 -6.08 -16.05 -9.98
CA GLU A 106 -6.20 -15.80 -11.43
C GLU A 106 -6.92 -14.46 -11.75
N ASN A 107 -7.97 -14.13 -11.00
CA ASN A 107 -8.73 -12.88 -11.15
C ASN A 107 -8.44 -11.85 -10.04
N GLY A 108 -7.34 -12.03 -9.32
CA GLY A 108 -6.95 -11.15 -8.22
C GLY A 108 -6.51 -9.77 -8.70
N GLU A 109 -6.56 -8.81 -7.78
CA GLU A 109 -6.26 -7.41 -8.05
C GLU A 109 -4.96 -6.98 -7.36
N VAL A 110 -4.14 -6.22 -8.08
CA VAL A 110 -2.92 -5.64 -7.54
C VAL A 110 -3.11 -4.15 -7.37
N PHE A 111 -2.66 -3.63 -6.24
CA PHE A 111 -2.71 -2.21 -5.92
C PHE A 111 -1.30 -1.70 -5.68
N CYS A 112 -0.90 -0.68 -6.42
CA CYS A 112 0.37 -0.02 -6.25
C CYS A 112 0.12 1.37 -5.64
N ILE A 113 0.60 1.58 -4.41
CA ILE A 113 0.50 2.86 -3.72
C ILE A 113 1.86 3.56 -3.79
N CYS A 114 1.92 4.60 -4.61
CA CYS A 114 3.12 5.34 -4.95
C CYS A 114 3.08 6.72 -4.30
N TYR A 115 4.23 7.26 -3.89
CA TYR A 115 4.30 8.68 -3.53
C TYR A 115 4.37 9.56 -4.77
N LEU A 116 3.64 10.67 -4.75
CA LEU A 116 3.77 11.73 -5.73
C LEU A 116 4.95 12.64 -5.37
N ARG A 117 5.68 13.08 -6.39
CA ARG A 117 6.59 14.22 -6.27
C ARG A 117 5.77 15.49 -5.96
N GLY A 118 6.33 16.40 -5.17
CA GLY A 118 5.77 17.73 -4.90
C GLY A 118 5.94 18.22 -3.46
N SER A 119 6.27 17.35 -2.50
CA SER A 119 6.50 17.76 -1.11
C SER A 119 7.99 17.99 -0.87
N LYS A 120 8.44 19.25 -0.92
CA LYS A 120 9.86 19.62 -0.75
C LYS A 120 10.47 19.07 0.54
N PHE A 121 9.71 19.06 1.64
CA PHE A 121 10.19 18.54 2.93
C PHE A 121 10.36 17.02 2.89
N PHE A 122 9.35 16.30 2.37
CA PHE A 122 9.39 14.85 2.21
C PHE A 122 10.52 14.43 1.26
N GLU A 123 10.59 15.04 0.08
CA GLU A 123 11.63 14.75 -0.92
C GLU A 123 13.03 15.03 -0.39
N THR A 124 13.22 16.15 0.33
CA THR A 124 14.52 16.47 0.92
C THR A 124 14.88 15.46 2.00
N THR A 125 13.93 15.09 2.86
CA THR A 125 14.14 14.06 3.89
C THR A 125 14.49 12.73 3.23
N LEU A 126 13.69 12.26 2.28
CA LEU A 126 13.92 11.00 1.56
C LEU A 126 15.25 11.00 0.80
N LYS A 127 15.64 12.12 0.17
CA LYS A 127 16.94 12.26 -0.49
C LYS A 127 18.12 12.10 0.46
N ILE A 128 17.96 12.52 1.72
CA ILE A 128 18.99 12.40 2.76
C ILE A 128 19.00 10.99 3.36
N THR A 129 17.83 10.45 3.68
CA THR A 129 17.69 9.20 4.44
C THR A 129 17.66 7.95 3.58
N ASP A 130 17.12 8.03 2.36
CA ASP A 130 16.92 6.89 1.47
C ASP A 130 16.99 7.30 -0.03
N LYS A 131 18.22 7.39 -0.55
CA LYS A 131 18.47 7.76 -1.94
C LYS A 131 17.83 6.81 -2.96
N LYS A 132 17.66 5.53 -2.61
CA LYS A 132 17.07 4.53 -3.53
C LYS A 132 15.59 4.83 -3.72
N ALA A 133 14.86 5.03 -2.62
CA ALA A 133 13.46 5.42 -2.65
C ALA A 133 13.27 6.78 -3.34
N PHE A 134 14.12 7.77 -3.04
CA PHE A 134 14.06 9.07 -3.70
C PHE A 134 14.22 8.98 -5.22
N ASN A 135 15.20 8.18 -5.69
CA ASN A 135 15.44 8.02 -7.12
C ASN A 135 14.31 7.28 -7.85
N GLY A 136 13.55 6.44 -7.15
CA GLY A 136 12.42 5.69 -7.72
C GLY A 136 11.07 6.41 -7.64
N LEU A 137 10.99 7.59 -7.01
CA LEU A 137 9.73 8.36 -6.90
C LEU A 137 9.12 8.64 -8.28
N GLY A 138 7.88 8.23 -8.51
CA GLY A 138 7.15 8.40 -9.76
C GLY A 138 7.37 7.31 -10.81
N ASP A 139 8.37 6.43 -10.62
CA ASP A 139 8.71 5.34 -11.52
C ASP A 139 8.31 3.96 -10.95
N GLU A 140 7.52 3.93 -9.87
CA GLU A 140 7.15 2.70 -9.15
C GLU A 140 6.33 1.75 -10.02
N ILE A 141 5.49 2.34 -10.88
CA ILE A 141 4.60 1.61 -11.78
C ILE A 141 5.39 0.81 -12.83
N GLU A 142 6.66 1.16 -13.07
CA GLU A 142 7.52 0.50 -14.05
C GLU A 142 7.84 -0.95 -13.65
N LEU A 143 7.71 -1.31 -12.37
CA LEU A 143 7.80 -2.71 -11.93
C LEU A 143 6.63 -3.57 -12.41
N PHE A 144 5.52 -2.93 -12.81
CA PHE A 144 4.29 -3.55 -13.26
C PHE A 144 4.01 -3.31 -14.75
N ARG A 145 5.04 -3.07 -15.57
CA ARG A 145 4.91 -2.84 -17.03
C ARG A 145 4.09 -3.89 -17.77
N ASP A 146 4.08 -5.13 -17.29
CA ASP A 146 3.38 -6.24 -17.93
C ASP A 146 1.97 -6.47 -17.37
N PHE A 147 1.47 -5.52 -16.56
CA PHE A 147 0.12 -5.55 -16.00
C PHE A 147 -0.81 -4.62 -16.78
N GLU A 148 -2.07 -5.01 -16.86
CA GLU A 148 -3.14 -4.13 -17.29
C GLU A 148 -3.44 -3.10 -16.19
N ILE A 149 -3.47 -1.81 -16.55
CA ILE A 149 -3.92 -0.75 -15.64
C ILE A 149 -5.44 -0.67 -15.72
N LEU A 150 -6.11 -0.93 -14.60
CA LEU A 150 -7.57 -0.87 -14.50
C LEU A 150 -8.07 0.49 -14.04
N ASP A 151 -7.37 1.12 -13.10
CA ASP A 151 -7.75 2.43 -12.56
C ASP A 151 -6.52 3.17 -11.99
N ILE A 152 -6.55 4.50 -12.06
CA ILE A 152 -5.52 5.38 -11.51
C ILE A 152 -6.21 6.50 -10.75
N LYS A 153 -5.82 6.70 -9.49
CA LYS A 153 -6.32 7.80 -8.67
C LYS A 153 -5.19 8.54 -7.97
N GLU A 154 -5.13 9.84 -8.21
CA GLU A 154 -4.18 10.73 -7.55
C GLU A 154 -4.83 11.47 -6.40
N PHE A 155 -4.18 11.43 -5.24
CA PHE A 155 -4.55 12.16 -4.04
C PHE A 155 -3.49 13.24 -3.80
N GLN A 156 -3.64 14.35 -4.53
CA GLN A 156 -2.66 15.44 -4.58
C GLN A 156 -2.36 16.04 -3.20
N LYS A 157 -3.37 16.15 -2.31
CA LYS A 157 -3.19 16.67 -0.95
C LYS A 157 -2.40 15.71 -0.06
N GLU A 158 -2.59 14.42 -0.27
CA GLU A 158 -1.94 13.34 0.46
C GLU A 158 -0.64 12.88 -0.19
N HIS A 159 -0.26 13.50 -1.32
CA HIS A 159 0.93 13.20 -2.10
C HIS A 159 1.08 11.71 -2.45
N ILE A 160 -0.02 11.05 -2.82
CA ILE A 160 0.03 9.66 -3.32
C ILE A 160 -0.72 9.47 -4.62
N LYS A 161 -0.29 8.47 -5.38
CA LYS A 161 -0.96 7.91 -6.54
C LYS A 161 -1.25 6.44 -6.25
N ALA A 162 -2.52 6.09 -6.26
CA ALA A 162 -2.96 4.72 -6.14
C ALA A 162 -3.31 4.18 -7.53
N VAL A 163 -2.77 3.01 -7.87
CA VAL A 163 -3.00 2.37 -9.18
C VAL A 163 -3.54 0.98 -8.95
N LYS A 164 -4.67 0.66 -9.58
CA LYS A 164 -5.25 -0.67 -9.62
C LYS A 164 -4.82 -1.37 -10.91
N LEU A 165 -4.35 -2.60 -10.75
CA LEU A 165 -3.68 -3.39 -11.76
C LEU A 165 -4.27 -4.81 -11.82
N ARG A 166 -4.18 -5.44 -12.99
CA ARG A 166 -4.47 -6.86 -13.20
C ARG A 166 -3.33 -7.51 -13.97
N ARG A 167 -2.97 -8.74 -13.57
CA ARG A 167 -1.95 -9.52 -14.28
C ARG A 167 -2.51 -9.95 -15.62
N ASN A 168 -1.80 -9.67 -16.71
CA ASN A 168 -2.16 -10.21 -18.03
C ASN A 168 -1.96 -11.73 -18.00
N SER A 169 -3.02 -12.47 -18.34
CA SER A 169 -3.01 -13.94 -18.45
C SER A 169 -2.28 -14.40 -19.70
#